data_AF-A0A7Y3ECD1-F1
#
_entry.id   AF-A0A7Y3ECD1-F1
#
_cell.length_a   1.000
_cell.length_b   1.000
_cell.length_c   1.000
_cell.angle_alpha   90.00
_cell.angle_beta   90.00
_cell.angle_gamma   90.00
#
_symmetry.space_group_name_H-M   'P 1'
#
loop_
_entity.id
_entity.type
_entity.pdbx_description
1 polymer ?
#
loop_
_entity_poly.entity_id
_entity_poly.type
_entity_poly.pdbx_seq_one_letter_code
_entity_poly.pdbx_strand_id
1 'polypeptide(L)'
;MSYTLDTLRKSEEERHKSNTKAAGSGFTFVKDTTPPKRKFAFGLILTSFMLLVAIILGGGWWWSQVDQVESTLTTNEEQPALITDNAVVRQDIKVASAPSKQEVAEPPAKISPSLKLSSQPVDEIPYLSEMSADFQAKMPDLTFSGHVYSPEPSLRMIMINDAVVREGDPVGTELSLDEITKNGVVIRHDETRFRIKLL
;
A
#
# COMPACT_ATOMS: atom_id res chain seq x y z
N MET A 1 -2.60 -62.71 -28.18
CA MET A 1 -3.32 -62.01 -29.26
C MET A 1 -4.07 -60.81 -28.67
N SER A 2 -3.36 -59.73 -28.33
CA SER A 2 -3.96 -58.46 -27.85
C SER A 2 -3.08 -57.31 -28.28
N TYR A 3 -3.30 -56.80 -29.49
CA TYR A 3 -2.58 -55.64 -30.05
C TYR A 3 -3.54 -54.61 -30.67
N THR A 4 -4.85 -54.78 -30.48
CA THR A 4 -5.89 -53.95 -31.09
C THR A 4 -6.55 -52.97 -30.13
N LEU A 5 -6.35 -53.13 -28.81
CA LEU A 5 -6.86 -52.18 -27.80
C LEU A 5 -5.88 -51.03 -27.52
N ASP A 6 -4.56 -51.29 -27.52
CA ASP A 6 -3.55 -50.25 -27.28
C ASP A 6 -3.46 -49.22 -28.43
N THR A 7 -3.80 -49.63 -29.65
CA THR A 7 -3.76 -48.74 -30.83
C THR A 7 -4.85 -47.67 -30.81
N LEU A 8 -5.99 -47.93 -30.16
CA LEU A 8 -7.07 -46.94 -30.05
C LEU A 8 -6.77 -45.90 -28.97
N ARG A 9 -6.30 -46.35 -27.80
CA ARG A 9 -6.03 -45.45 -26.66
C ARG A 9 -4.93 -44.43 -26.97
N LYS A 10 -3.89 -44.83 -27.73
CA LYS A 10 -2.81 -43.92 -28.13
C LYS A 10 -3.23 -42.91 -29.21
N SER A 11 -4.26 -43.22 -30.01
CA SER A 11 -4.78 -42.31 -31.03
C SER A 11 -5.68 -41.19 -30.47
N GLU A 12 -6.29 -41.40 -29.29
CA GLU A 12 -7.13 -40.38 -28.64
C GLU A 12 -6.31 -39.40 -27.78
N GLU A 13 -5.23 -39.85 -27.12
CA GLU A 13 -4.36 -38.97 -26.33
C GLU A 13 -3.63 -37.90 -27.16
N GLU A 14 -3.35 -38.17 -28.44
CA GLU A 14 -2.75 -37.19 -29.35
C GLU A 14 -3.77 -36.11 -29.79
N ARG A 15 -5.06 -36.45 -29.89
CA ARG A 15 -6.11 -35.47 -30.24
C ARG A 15 -6.40 -34.49 -29.11
N HIS A 16 -6.30 -34.93 -27.85
CA HIS A 16 -6.50 -34.02 -26.70
C HIS A 16 -5.32 -33.07 -26.46
N LYS A 17 -4.11 -33.37 -26.97
CA LYS A 17 -2.97 -32.45 -26.93
C LYS A 17 -2.88 -31.52 -28.16
N SER A 18 -3.46 -31.91 -29.30
CA SER A 18 -3.41 -31.10 -30.53
C SER A 18 -4.57 -30.11 -30.69
N ASN A 19 -5.63 -30.19 -29.87
CA ASN A 19 -6.87 -29.41 -30.08
C ASN A 19 -7.08 -28.21 -29.11
N THR A 20 -6.04 -27.69 -28.46
CA THR A 20 -6.12 -26.41 -27.72
C THR A 20 -5.26 -25.29 -28.29
N LYS A 21 -4.73 -25.46 -29.51
CA LYS A 21 -3.90 -24.44 -30.15
C LYS A 21 -4.10 -24.36 -31.67
N ALA A 22 -5.30 -23.99 -32.12
CA ALA A 22 -5.50 -23.31 -33.41
C ALA A 22 -6.99 -22.99 -33.68
N ALA A 23 -7.44 -21.79 -33.33
CA ALA A 23 -8.47 -21.08 -34.07
C ALA A 23 -8.37 -19.58 -33.77
N GLY A 24 -7.56 -18.87 -34.55
CA GLY A 24 -7.45 -17.42 -34.44
C GLY A 24 -6.18 -16.84 -35.07
N SER A 25 -6.14 -16.86 -36.41
CA SER A 25 -5.50 -15.88 -37.30
C SER A 25 -4.10 -15.33 -37.00
N GLY A 26 -3.21 -15.56 -37.97
CA GLY A 26 -2.53 -14.46 -38.66
C GLY A 26 -1.05 -14.25 -38.35
N PHE A 27 -0.24 -14.29 -39.41
CA PHE A 27 1.15 -13.82 -39.54
C PHE A 27 2.26 -14.65 -38.89
N THR A 28 2.94 -15.47 -39.71
CA THR A 28 4.25 -16.06 -39.36
C THR A 28 5.36 -15.05 -39.61
N PHE A 29 5.85 -14.47 -38.53
CA PHE A 29 7.07 -13.67 -38.45
C PHE A 29 8.31 -14.57 -38.64
N VAL A 30 9.15 -14.22 -39.62
CA VAL A 30 10.48 -14.80 -39.83
C VAL A 30 11.36 -14.39 -38.64
N LYS A 31 11.88 -15.37 -37.90
CA LYS A 31 12.73 -15.13 -36.72
C LYS A 31 14.19 -15.07 -37.15
N ASP A 32 14.69 -13.87 -37.41
CA ASP A 32 16.13 -13.62 -37.45
C ASP A 32 16.68 -13.66 -36.02
N THR A 33 17.50 -14.66 -35.71
CA THR A 33 18.28 -14.72 -34.48
C THR A 33 19.65 -14.09 -34.70
N THR A 34 19.82 -12.84 -34.27
CA THR A 34 21.13 -12.23 -34.03
C THR A 34 21.20 -11.72 -32.58
N PRO A 35 22.19 -12.13 -31.76
CA PRO A 35 22.30 -11.65 -30.39
C PRO A 35 23.24 -10.45 -30.30
N PRO A 36 22.83 -9.29 -29.76
CA PRO A 36 23.78 -8.27 -29.32
C PRO A 36 24.21 -8.53 -27.87
N LYS A 37 25.44 -9.02 -27.72
CA LYS A 37 26.24 -8.96 -26.48
C LYS A 37 26.54 -7.49 -26.14
N ARG A 38 26.03 -6.95 -25.03
CA ARG A 38 26.79 -6.00 -24.14
C ARG A 38 26.08 -5.42 -22.92
N LYS A 39 24.78 -5.66 -22.68
CA LYS A 39 24.10 -5.07 -21.50
C LYS A 39 23.90 -5.99 -20.30
N PHE A 40 24.08 -7.30 -20.47
CA PHE A 40 23.86 -8.28 -19.39
C PHE A 40 24.99 -8.36 -18.34
N ALA A 41 26.19 -7.81 -18.61
CA ALA A 41 27.28 -7.82 -17.64
C ALA A 41 27.12 -6.76 -16.53
N PHE A 42 26.39 -5.66 -16.78
CA PHE A 42 26.20 -4.59 -15.79
C PHE A 42 25.16 -4.93 -14.71
N GLY A 43 24.18 -5.79 -15.01
CA GLY A 43 23.16 -6.19 -14.05
C GLY A 43 23.72 -6.99 -12.85
N LEU A 44 24.73 -7.84 -13.08
CA LEU A 44 25.29 -8.68 -12.03
C LEU A 44 26.13 -7.88 -11.01
N ILE A 45 26.83 -6.83 -11.44
CA ILE A 45 27.65 -6.00 -10.53
C ILE A 45 26.76 -5.16 -9.60
N LEU A 46 25.62 -4.66 -10.10
CA LEU A 46 24.71 -3.83 -9.31
C LEU A 46 23.98 -4.64 -8.22
N THR A 47 23.56 -5.87 -8.53
CA THR A 47 22.92 -6.77 -7.54
C THR A 47 23.86 -7.16 -6.41
N SER A 48 25.13 -7.43 -6.71
CA SER A 48 26.14 -7.75 -5.68
C SER A 48 26.42 -6.57 -4.75
N PHE A 49 26.44 -5.35 -5.27
CA PHE A 49 26.64 -4.15 -4.45
C PHE A 49 25.42 -3.86 -3.56
N MET A 50 24.21 -4.03 -4.09
CA MET A 50 22.96 -3.84 -3.33
C MET A 50 22.84 -4.84 -2.16
N LEU A 51 23.23 -6.10 -2.39
CA LEU A 51 23.18 -7.13 -1.35
C LEU A 51 24.19 -6.88 -0.22
N LEU A 52 25.35 -6.31 -0.54
CA LEU A 52 26.38 -5.97 0.44
C LEU A 52 25.96 -4.78 1.33
N VAL A 53 25.30 -3.77 0.75
CA VAL A 53 24.74 -2.63 1.50
C VAL A 53 23.60 -3.06 2.42
N ALA A 54 22.75 -3.99 1.97
CA ALA A 54 21.63 -4.50 2.78
C ALA A 54 22.11 -5.26 4.04
N ILE A 55 23.24 -5.99 3.97
CA ILE A 55 23.80 -6.71 5.12
C ILE A 55 24.41 -5.75 6.14
N ILE A 56 25.08 -4.67 5.70
CA ILE A 56 25.65 -3.65 6.60
C ILE A 56 24.56 -2.86 7.32
N LEU A 57 23.45 -2.55 6.64
CA LEU A 57 22.32 -1.83 7.25
C LEU A 57 21.40 -2.75 8.08
N GLY A 58 21.26 -4.02 7.70
CA GLY A 58 20.42 -5.00 8.41
C GLY A 58 21.06 -5.60 9.66
N GLY A 59 22.40 -5.69 9.73
CA GLY A 59 23.10 -6.31 10.86
C GLY A 59 23.00 -5.52 12.17
N GLY A 60 22.85 -4.19 12.10
CA GLY A 60 22.82 -3.32 13.29
C GLY A 60 21.46 -3.29 14.02
N TRP A 61 20.36 -3.62 13.34
CA TRP A 61 19.01 -3.48 13.93
C TRP A 61 18.53 -4.77 14.62
N TRP A 62 19.17 -5.90 14.37
CA TRP A 62 18.70 -7.20 14.88
C TRP A 62 19.24 -7.56 16.27
N TRP A 63 20.24 -6.85 16.79
CA TRP A 63 20.72 -7.04 18.18
C TRP A 63 20.12 -6.06 19.20
N SER A 64 19.42 -5.02 18.75
CA SER A 64 18.85 -4.00 19.64
C SER A 64 17.52 -4.40 20.31
N GLN A 65 17.17 -5.69 20.32
CA GLN A 65 15.90 -6.21 20.81
C GLN A 65 16.04 -7.30 21.90
N VAL A 66 17.25 -7.59 22.40
CA VAL A 66 17.48 -8.74 23.32
C VAL A 66 17.64 -8.38 24.81
N ASP A 67 17.74 -7.11 25.21
CA ASP A 67 18.19 -6.78 26.58
C ASP A 67 17.16 -6.13 27.54
N GLN A 68 15.87 -5.99 27.20
CA GLN A 68 14.92 -5.22 28.05
C GLN A 68 13.81 -6.06 28.69
N VAL A 69 14.11 -7.28 29.15
CA VAL A 69 13.14 -8.12 29.87
C VAL A 69 13.76 -8.79 31.11
N GLU A 70 14.51 -8.05 31.95
CA GLU A 70 14.88 -8.60 33.26
C GLU A 70 15.16 -7.51 34.31
N SER A 71 14.10 -6.99 34.93
CA SER A 71 14.16 -6.44 36.28
C SER A 71 12.79 -6.48 36.93
N THR A 72 12.37 -7.70 37.28
CA THR A 72 11.45 -7.95 38.38
C THR A 72 12.18 -8.79 39.43
N LEU A 73 12.01 -8.39 40.70
CA LEU A 73 12.28 -9.14 41.93
C LEU A 73 13.70 -9.09 42.52
N THR A 74 13.95 -8.13 43.42
CA THR A 74 14.66 -8.40 44.68
C THR A 74 14.14 -7.46 45.78
N THR A 75 13.44 -8.09 46.72
CA THR A 75 13.25 -7.76 48.13
C THR A 75 14.29 -6.81 48.72
N ASN A 76 13.84 -5.68 49.26
CA ASN A 76 14.49 -5.10 50.43
C ASN A 76 13.42 -4.74 51.46
N GLU A 77 13.48 -5.48 52.56
CA GLU A 77 12.64 -5.47 53.73
C GLU A 77 13.25 -4.48 54.72
N GLU A 78 12.63 -3.32 54.94
CA GLU A 78 12.94 -2.51 56.13
C GLU A 78 11.70 -1.72 56.61
N GLN A 79 10.94 -2.40 57.46
CA GLN A 79 9.94 -1.85 58.39
C GLN A 79 10.69 -1.37 59.65
N PRO A 80 10.36 -0.18 60.22
CA PRO A 80 9.43 -0.17 61.36
C PRO A 80 8.45 1.02 61.40
N ALA A 81 7.17 0.64 61.44
CA ALA A 81 6.09 1.12 62.30
C ALA A 81 6.15 2.54 62.91
N LEU A 82 5.13 3.35 62.59
CA LEU A 82 4.33 4.08 63.60
C LEU A 82 2.89 4.24 63.08
N ILE A 83 2.00 3.42 63.62
CA ILE A 83 0.55 3.57 63.52
C ILE A 83 0.16 4.40 64.76
N THR A 84 -0.26 5.65 64.57
CA THR A 84 -1.03 6.38 65.59
C THR A 84 -2.46 6.52 65.08
N ASP A 85 -3.27 5.67 65.68
CA ASP A 85 -4.70 5.77 65.91
C ASP A 85 -5.14 7.22 66.19
N ASN A 86 -6.10 7.74 65.43
CA ASN A 86 -7.11 8.60 66.03
C ASN A 86 -8.42 8.56 65.24
N ALA A 87 -9.42 8.08 65.96
CA ALA A 87 -10.79 7.91 65.56
C ALA A 87 -11.58 9.24 65.56
N VAL A 88 -12.71 9.20 64.85
CA VAL A 88 -13.93 10.04 65.01
C VAL A 88 -13.85 11.47 64.45
N VAL A 89 -14.56 11.74 63.35
CA VAL A 89 -15.80 12.57 63.34
C VAL A 89 -16.63 12.22 62.10
N ARG A 90 -17.82 11.66 62.32
CA ARG A 90 -18.95 11.68 61.38
C ARG A 90 -19.73 12.98 61.60
N GLN A 91 -20.42 13.43 60.53
CA GLN A 91 -21.33 14.59 60.42
C GLN A 91 -20.56 15.87 60.05
N ASP A 92 -20.79 16.50 58.89
CA ASP A 92 -22.09 17.05 58.47
C ASP A 92 -22.39 16.88 56.97
N ILE A 93 -23.62 16.44 56.69
CA ILE A 93 -24.27 16.63 55.39
C ILE A 93 -24.85 18.05 55.41
N LYS A 94 -24.28 18.96 54.62
CA LYS A 94 -24.97 20.20 54.24
C LYS A 94 -25.30 20.16 52.76
N VAL A 95 -26.54 19.76 52.48
CA VAL A 95 -27.20 20.03 51.21
C VAL A 95 -27.35 21.55 51.09
N ALA A 96 -26.74 22.13 50.06
CA ALA A 96 -27.08 23.46 49.56
C ALA A 96 -26.98 23.44 48.04
N SER A 97 -28.15 23.46 47.43
CA SER A 97 -28.42 23.55 46.00
C SER A 97 -27.95 24.90 45.44
N ALA A 98 -27.17 24.88 44.36
CA ALA A 98 -27.15 25.94 43.35
C ALA A 98 -26.65 25.34 42.02
N PRO A 99 -27.33 25.59 40.89
CA PRO A 99 -26.96 25.00 39.61
C PRO A 99 -25.73 25.72 39.07
N SER A 100 -24.59 25.04 39.04
CA SER A 100 -23.43 25.51 38.29
C SER A 100 -23.76 25.34 36.81
N LYS A 101 -24.00 26.48 36.16
CA LYS A 101 -24.11 26.64 34.72
C LYS A 101 -22.89 25.97 34.07
N GLN A 102 -23.09 24.81 33.45
CA GLN A 102 -22.10 24.15 32.62
C GLN A 102 -21.83 25.06 31.42
N GLU A 103 -20.81 25.90 31.55
CA GLU A 103 -20.10 26.46 30.42
C GLU A 103 -19.30 25.30 29.81
N VAL A 104 -19.90 24.70 28.78
CA VAL A 104 -19.26 23.69 27.94
C VAL A 104 -18.12 24.39 27.22
N ALA A 105 -16.93 24.29 27.80
CA ALA A 105 -15.68 24.56 27.12
C ALA A 105 -15.59 23.62 25.92
N GLU A 106 -15.62 24.22 24.74
CA GLU A 106 -15.32 23.61 23.46
C GLU A 106 -13.96 22.89 23.56
N PRO A 107 -13.85 21.59 23.19
CA PRO A 107 -12.57 20.90 23.18
C PRO A 107 -11.65 21.62 22.19
N PRO A 108 -10.38 21.92 22.55
CA PRO A 108 -9.45 22.48 21.59
C PRO A 108 -9.26 21.47 20.48
N ALA A 109 -9.63 21.87 19.26
CA ALA A 109 -9.34 21.15 18.05
C ALA A 109 -7.84 20.79 18.06
N LYS A 110 -7.54 19.49 18.14
CA LYS A 110 -6.22 18.97 17.80
C LYS A 110 -5.97 19.34 16.35
N ILE A 111 -5.18 20.38 16.15
CA ILE A 111 -4.62 20.72 14.85
C ILE A 111 -3.56 19.65 14.58
N SER A 112 -4.00 18.53 14.00
CA SER A 112 -3.07 17.57 13.42
C SER A 112 -2.47 18.25 12.17
N PRO A 113 -1.14 18.42 12.09
CA PRO A 113 -0.51 18.95 10.89
C PRO A 113 -0.43 17.82 9.86
N SER A 114 -1.58 17.40 9.32
CA SER A 114 -1.55 16.63 8.08
C SER A 114 -1.24 17.62 6.97
N LEU A 115 -0.03 17.50 6.45
CA LEU A 115 0.51 18.27 5.34
C LEU A 115 -0.54 18.45 4.25
N LYS A 116 -0.98 19.69 4.06
CA LYS A 116 -1.73 20.14 2.88
C LYS A 116 -0.80 20.09 1.66
N LEU A 117 -0.45 18.90 1.17
CA LEU A 117 0.16 18.80 -0.14
C LEU A 117 -0.97 18.81 -1.18
N SER A 118 -1.15 20.01 -1.74
CA SER A 118 -2.11 20.41 -2.77
C SER A 118 -3.48 20.85 -2.27
N SER A 119 -3.68 22.16 -2.31
CA SER A 119 -4.92 22.84 -1.98
C SER A 119 -5.86 23.01 -3.17
N GLN A 120 -5.54 22.43 -4.34
CA GLN A 120 -6.43 22.56 -5.48
C GLN A 120 -7.62 21.61 -5.30
N PRO A 121 -8.87 22.10 -5.34
CA PRO A 121 -10.04 21.24 -5.32
C PRO A 121 -9.96 20.22 -6.43
N VAL A 122 -10.21 18.95 -6.11
CA VAL A 122 -10.23 17.85 -7.08
C VAL A 122 -11.13 18.18 -8.28
N ASP A 123 -12.22 18.91 -8.05
CA ASP A 123 -13.19 19.27 -9.09
C ASP A 123 -12.64 20.24 -10.15
N GLU A 124 -11.59 21.01 -9.84
CA GLU A 124 -10.94 21.91 -10.79
C GLU A 124 -9.90 21.22 -11.67
N ILE A 125 -9.50 19.99 -11.32
CA ILE A 125 -8.51 19.23 -12.09
C ILE A 125 -9.20 18.69 -13.36
N PRO A 126 -8.66 18.91 -14.57
CA PRO A 126 -9.27 18.41 -15.80
C PRO A 126 -9.23 16.88 -15.86
N TYR A 127 -10.17 16.27 -16.57
CA TYR A 127 -10.09 14.85 -16.89
C TYR A 127 -9.04 14.59 -17.98
N LEU A 128 -8.43 13.40 -17.99
CA LEU A 128 -7.48 13.01 -19.05
C LEU A 128 -8.09 13.16 -20.45
N SER A 129 -9.38 12.85 -20.59
CA SER A 129 -10.15 12.98 -21.84
C SER A 129 -10.29 14.43 -22.32
N GLU A 130 -10.15 15.41 -21.43
CA GLU A 130 -10.25 16.84 -21.74
C GLU A 130 -8.89 17.46 -22.09
N MET A 131 -7.80 16.71 -21.91
CA MET A 131 -6.45 17.18 -22.21
C MET A 131 -6.13 17.13 -23.70
N SER A 132 -5.02 17.74 -24.12
CA SER A 132 -4.59 17.71 -25.53
C SER A 132 -4.31 16.28 -26.01
N ALA A 133 -4.53 16.02 -27.31
CA ALA A 133 -4.26 14.71 -27.91
C ALA A 133 -2.79 14.29 -27.73
N ASP A 134 -1.85 15.24 -27.80
CA ASP A 134 -0.43 15.00 -27.57
C ASP A 134 -0.14 14.54 -26.14
N PHE A 135 -0.88 15.04 -25.15
CA PHE A 135 -0.73 14.60 -23.77
C PHE A 135 -1.33 13.21 -23.57
N GLN A 136 -2.53 12.98 -24.11
CA GLN A 136 -3.19 11.67 -24.04
C GLN A 136 -2.33 10.58 -24.69
N ALA A 137 -1.69 10.86 -25.83
CA ALA A 137 -0.83 9.92 -26.53
C ALA A 137 0.49 9.58 -25.81
N LYS A 138 0.91 10.42 -24.84
CA LYS A 138 2.08 10.16 -23.99
C LYS A 138 1.74 9.27 -22.80
N MET A 139 0.47 9.18 -22.42
CA MET A 139 0.08 8.39 -21.28
C MET A 139 0.23 6.90 -21.60
N PRO A 140 0.84 6.11 -20.69
CA PRO A 140 0.84 4.67 -20.82
C PRO A 140 -0.59 4.13 -20.70
N ASP A 141 -0.83 2.95 -21.27
CA ASP A 141 -2.08 2.23 -21.01
C ASP A 141 -2.16 1.87 -19.52
N LEU A 142 -3.29 2.24 -18.90
CA LEU A 142 -3.59 1.96 -17.50
C LEU A 142 -4.82 1.06 -17.43
N THR A 143 -4.68 -0.10 -16.80
CA THR A 143 -5.80 -0.99 -16.50
C THR A 143 -6.20 -0.84 -15.05
N PHE A 144 -7.50 -0.62 -14.81
CA PHE A 144 -8.06 -0.48 -13.46
C PHE A 144 -8.97 -1.67 -13.18
N SER A 145 -8.63 -2.47 -12.17
CA SER A 145 -9.35 -3.73 -11.87
C SER A 145 -9.96 -3.79 -10.46
N GLY A 146 -9.78 -2.76 -9.64
CA GLY A 146 -10.41 -2.65 -8.33
C GLY A 146 -10.25 -1.26 -7.76
N HIS A 147 -11.27 -0.78 -7.03
CA HIS A 147 -11.28 0.55 -6.44
C HIS A 147 -11.97 0.51 -5.08
N VAL A 148 -11.26 0.95 -4.04
CA VAL A 148 -11.76 1.01 -2.66
C VAL A 148 -11.58 2.44 -2.16
N TYR A 149 -12.70 3.10 -1.95
CA TYR A 149 -12.74 4.45 -1.41
C TYR A 149 -13.15 4.44 0.07
N SER A 150 -12.49 5.27 0.86
CA SER A 150 -12.81 5.59 2.25
C SER A 150 -12.60 7.09 2.46
N PRO A 151 -13.38 7.76 3.35
CA PRO A 151 -13.07 9.12 3.76
C PRO A 151 -11.65 9.26 4.32
N GLU A 152 -11.14 8.22 4.99
CA GLU A 152 -9.78 8.14 5.53
C GLU A 152 -8.78 7.79 4.40
N PRO A 153 -7.85 8.69 4.01
CA PRO A 153 -6.91 8.49 2.90
C PRO A 153 -6.08 7.22 3.00
N SER A 154 -5.64 6.87 4.22
CA SER A 154 -4.82 5.69 4.48
C SER A 154 -5.55 4.36 4.23
N LEU A 155 -6.87 4.38 4.11
CA LEU A 155 -7.70 3.20 3.82
C LEU A 155 -8.14 3.12 2.35
N ARG A 156 -7.71 4.07 1.51
CA ARG A 156 -7.99 4.06 0.08
C ARG A 156 -6.97 3.17 -0.64
N MET A 157 -7.45 2.43 -1.64
CA MET A 157 -6.59 1.62 -2.51
C MET A 157 -7.24 1.44 -3.88
N ILE A 158 -6.40 1.28 -4.89
CA ILE A 158 -6.82 0.99 -6.25
C ILE A 158 -5.88 -0.05 -6.85
N MET A 159 -6.41 -0.91 -7.72
CA MET A 159 -5.60 -1.86 -8.48
C MET A 159 -5.34 -1.30 -9.87
N ILE A 160 -4.07 -0.96 -10.15
CA ILE A 160 -3.59 -0.41 -11.42
C ILE A 160 -2.55 -1.36 -11.98
N ASN A 161 -2.73 -1.83 -13.23
CA ASN A 161 -1.80 -2.76 -13.89
C ASN A 161 -1.49 -3.99 -13.01
N ASP A 162 -2.53 -4.59 -12.42
CA ASP A 162 -2.48 -5.76 -11.52
C ASP A 162 -1.72 -5.57 -10.19
N ALA A 163 -1.34 -4.33 -9.85
CA ALA A 163 -0.70 -3.98 -8.59
C ALA A 163 -1.64 -3.14 -7.71
N VAL A 164 -1.60 -3.37 -6.39
CA VAL A 164 -2.30 -2.53 -5.42
C VAL A 164 -1.48 -1.27 -5.17
N VAL A 165 -2.08 -0.11 -5.42
CA VAL A 165 -1.47 1.22 -5.35
C VAL A 165 -2.28 2.09 -4.38
N ARG A 166 -1.60 2.93 -3.60
CA ARG A 166 -2.18 3.89 -2.68
C ARG A 166 -1.80 5.32 -3.05
N GLU A 167 -2.44 6.29 -2.42
CA GLU A 167 -2.10 7.70 -2.60
C GLU A 167 -0.63 7.95 -2.23
N GLY A 168 0.08 8.67 -3.09
CA GLY A 168 1.51 8.92 -3.04
C GLY A 168 2.37 7.87 -3.74
N ASP A 169 1.83 6.70 -4.07
CA ASP A 169 2.62 5.63 -4.68
C ASP A 169 2.90 5.92 -6.18
N PRO A 170 4.05 5.47 -6.70
CA PRO A 170 4.34 5.53 -8.12
C PRO A 170 3.47 4.54 -8.91
N VAL A 171 3.06 4.94 -10.12
CA VAL A 171 2.34 4.13 -11.10
C VAL A 171 3.24 3.96 -12.32
N GLY A 172 3.99 2.88 -12.38
CA GLY A 172 5.00 2.70 -13.43
C GLY A 172 6.21 3.62 -13.23
N THR A 173 6.72 4.19 -14.33
CA THR A 173 7.98 4.99 -14.29
C THR A 173 7.75 6.49 -14.23
N GLU A 174 6.71 6.99 -14.91
CA GLU A 174 6.50 8.43 -15.15
C GLU A 174 5.28 9.02 -14.41
N LEU A 175 4.47 8.18 -13.75
CA LEU A 175 3.23 8.61 -13.10
C LEU A 175 3.29 8.39 -11.58
N SER A 176 2.60 9.24 -10.84
CA SER A 176 2.27 9.01 -9.43
C SER A 176 0.77 9.12 -9.18
N LEU A 177 0.26 8.29 -8.28
CA LEU A 177 -1.12 8.39 -7.81
C LEU A 177 -1.18 9.47 -6.73
N ASP A 178 -1.82 10.59 -7.00
CA ASP A 178 -1.87 11.71 -6.05
C ASP A 178 -3.08 11.61 -5.11
N GLU A 179 -4.25 11.19 -5.61
CA GLU A 179 -5.47 11.02 -4.78
C GLU A 179 -6.39 9.93 -5.36
N ILE A 180 -7.06 9.17 -4.49
CA ILE A 180 -8.12 8.23 -4.82
C ILE A 180 -9.46 8.87 -4.41
N THR A 181 -10.29 9.18 -5.40
CA THR A 181 -11.55 9.88 -5.21
C THR A 181 -12.72 8.90 -5.25
N LYS A 182 -13.91 9.31 -4.81
CA LYS A 182 -15.09 8.43 -4.84
C LYS A 182 -15.41 7.86 -6.24
N ASN A 183 -15.12 8.63 -7.29
CA ASN A 183 -15.52 8.32 -8.67
C ASN A 183 -14.34 7.98 -9.59
N GLY A 184 -13.11 7.92 -9.08
CA GLY A 184 -11.93 7.89 -9.93
C GLY A 184 -10.63 8.18 -9.20
N VAL A 185 -9.61 8.55 -9.94
CA VAL A 185 -8.28 8.89 -9.41
C VAL A 185 -7.76 10.20 -9.94
N VAL A 186 -6.93 10.86 -9.15
CA VAL A 186 -6.07 11.97 -9.56
C VAL A 186 -4.67 11.40 -9.75
N ILE A 187 -4.15 11.49 -10.96
CA ILE A 187 -2.80 11.05 -11.31
C ILE A 187 -1.98 12.29 -11.67
N ARG A 188 -0.68 12.22 -11.38
CA ARG A 188 0.29 13.24 -11.77
C ARG A 188 1.32 12.65 -12.72
N HIS A 189 1.57 13.38 -13.80
CA HIS A 189 2.69 13.18 -14.73
C HIS A 189 3.52 14.47 -14.73
N ASP A 190 4.81 14.38 -14.36
CA ASP A 190 5.65 15.55 -14.12
C ASP A 190 5.01 16.55 -13.11
N GLU A 191 4.67 17.75 -13.60
CA GLU A 191 3.99 18.81 -12.85
C GLU A 191 2.48 18.90 -13.16
N THR A 192 1.96 18.03 -14.04
CA THR A 192 0.58 18.08 -14.51
C THR A 192 -0.27 17.05 -13.79
N ARG A 193 -1.37 17.49 -13.16
CA ARG A 193 -2.37 16.64 -12.54
C ARG A 193 -3.59 16.50 -13.45
N PHE A 194 -4.16 15.30 -13.47
CA PHE A 194 -5.37 15.02 -14.23
C PHE A 194 -6.21 13.94 -13.57
N ARG A 195 -7.52 13.96 -13.84
CA ARG A 195 -8.47 12.97 -13.32
C ARG A 195 -8.74 11.87 -14.32
N ILE A 196 -8.91 10.66 -13.82
CA ILE A 196 -9.46 9.55 -14.58
C ILE A 196 -10.72 9.08 -13.85
N LYS A 197 -11.85 9.09 -14.57
CA LYS A 197 -13.11 8.56 -14.07
C LYS A 197 -13.10 7.04 -14.20
N LEU A 198 -13.46 6.35 -13.13
CA LEU A 198 -13.66 4.90 -13.13
C LEU A 198 -15.16 4.62 -13.41
N LEU A 199 -15.43 3.63 -14.25
CA LEU A 199 -16.78 3.22 -14.67
C LEU A 199 -17.34 2.12 -13.76
#